data_AF-A0A561PUN4-F1
#
_entry.id   AF-A0A561PUN4-F1
#
_cell.length_a   1.000
_cell.length_b   1.000
_cell.length_c   1.000
_cell.angle_alpha   90.00
_cell.angle_beta   90.00
_cell.angle_gamma   90.00
#
_symmetry.space_group_name_H-M   'P 1'
#
loop_
_entity.id
_entity.type
_entity.pdbx_description
1 polymer ?
#
loop_
_entity_poly.entity_id
_entity_poly.type
_entity_poly.pdbx_seq_one_letter_code
_entity_poly.pdbx_strand_id
1 'polypeptide(L)'
;MTAEAYVPLYYAPGEAYQFDWSHEIVLIQGVTTTVKVAHVRLCHSRMMFARAYMRESQEMVFDAHDKAFDFFRGTCTRGIYDNMKTAVEAVFIGKERLYNRRFLQMCSHYLVHPVACTPASGWEKGQVENQVGLVRERFFTPRLRVKSLEELNVWLLDKCVAYAKAHSHPEQTAQTIWQMFEAERGCLVRYAGPFDGFHCVPASVSKTCTVRFDNNKYSVLSTAVGRPVEVHAYANRIVIKQDGVTVAEHQRSFGRGDTVYDPWHYIPVLARKPGALRNGAPFREWVLPAAMERVRKRLKSVDDGDRQMVTILGCVPADGLAAVEAACQEALEHGVCSASVIINILARSRDPAPAVTLQIPDALRLAHEPVADCARYDRLRRAS
;
A
#
# COMPACT_ATOMS: atom_id res chain seq x y z
N MET A 1 -43.17 29.63 -15.89
CA MET A 1 -42.04 29.08 -15.12
C MET A 1 -42.20 29.54 -13.69
N THR A 2 -42.68 28.68 -12.81
CA THR A 2 -42.68 28.96 -11.36
C THR A 2 -41.26 28.72 -10.86
N ALA A 3 -40.56 29.78 -10.48
CA ALA A 3 -39.27 29.65 -9.82
C ALA A 3 -39.48 28.95 -8.47
N GLU A 4 -38.72 27.87 -8.23
CA GLU A 4 -38.73 27.20 -6.93
C GLU A 4 -38.04 28.09 -5.89
N ALA A 5 -38.64 28.20 -4.71
CA ALA A 5 -38.04 28.91 -3.58
C ALA A 5 -37.18 27.94 -2.76
N TYR A 6 -35.93 28.32 -2.48
CA TYR A 6 -35.00 27.53 -1.67
C TYR A 6 -34.68 28.24 -0.35
N VAL A 7 -34.53 27.46 0.71
CA VAL A 7 -34.10 27.97 2.03
C VAL A 7 -32.58 27.98 2.08
N PRO A 8 -31.93 29.11 2.44
CA PRO A 8 -30.49 29.15 2.66
C PRO A 8 -30.06 28.17 3.75
N LEU A 9 -29.06 27.35 3.46
CA LEU A 9 -28.50 26.38 4.39
C LEU A 9 -27.30 26.97 5.15
N TYR A 10 -27.37 26.95 6.48
CA TYR A 10 -26.26 27.30 7.37
C TYR A 10 -25.65 26.04 7.99
N TYR A 11 -24.33 26.02 8.12
CA TYR A 11 -23.57 24.95 8.77
C TYR A 11 -22.54 25.56 9.72
N ALA A 12 -22.53 25.10 10.97
CA ALA A 12 -21.53 25.49 11.96
C ALA A 12 -20.14 24.91 11.62
N PRO A 13 -19.05 25.49 12.13
CA PRO A 13 -17.70 24.97 11.92
C PRO A 13 -17.58 23.50 12.37
N GLY A 14 -17.06 22.62 11.50
CA GLY A 14 -16.90 21.19 11.77
C GLY A 14 -18.21 20.40 11.83
N GLU A 15 -19.34 21.01 11.50
CA GLU A 15 -20.63 20.35 11.55
C GLU A 15 -20.78 19.32 10.44
N ALA A 16 -20.60 19.72 9.17
CA ALA A 16 -20.89 18.88 8.02
C ALA A 16 -19.87 18.99 6.88
N TYR A 17 -19.72 17.90 6.13
CA TYR A 17 -19.12 17.90 4.79
C TYR A 17 -20.05 17.21 3.80
N GLN A 18 -19.84 17.49 2.50
CA GLN A 18 -20.51 16.82 1.40
C GLN A 18 -19.52 15.98 0.61
N PHE A 19 -19.96 14.80 0.18
CA PHE A 19 -19.19 13.89 -0.67
C PHE A 19 -19.91 13.67 -2.01
N ASP A 20 -19.15 13.70 -3.11
CA ASP A 20 -19.67 13.38 -4.43
C ASP A 20 -18.63 12.74 -5.37
N TRP A 21 -19.12 12.12 -6.44
CA TRP A 21 -18.31 11.64 -7.55
C TRP A 21 -18.56 12.47 -8.81
N SER A 22 -17.49 12.77 -9.54
CA SER A 22 -17.57 13.28 -10.91
C SER A 22 -16.81 12.38 -11.88
N HIS A 23 -17.18 12.44 -13.16
CA HIS A 23 -16.52 11.68 -14.23
C HIS A 23 -15.81 12.67 -15.13
N GLU A 24 -14.48 12.55 -15.23
CA GLU A 24 -13.67 13.47 -16.01
C GLU A 24 -12.82 12.69 -17.01
N ILE A 25 -12.58 13.30 -18.18
CA ILE A 25 -11.78 12.69 -19.25
C ILE A 25 -10.39 13.30 -19.23
N VAL A 26 -9.37 12.47 -19.05
CA VAL A 26 -7.95 12.85 -19.04
C VAL A 26 -7.14 12.00 -20.00
N LEU A 27 -5.92 12.42 -20.32
CA LEU A 27 -4.93 11.63 -21.05
C LEU A 27 -3.88 11.12 -20.06
N ILE A 28 -3.88 9.82 -19.78
CA ILE A 28 -2.87 9.16 -18.95
C ILE A 28 -1.93 8.38 -19.88
N GLN A 29 -0.65 8.74 -19.91
CA GLN A 29 0.34 8.12 -20.83
C GLN A 29 -0.09 8.17 -22.31
N GLY A 30 -0.78 9.24 -22.70
CA GLY A 30 -1.32 9.41 -24.05
C GLY A 30 -2.63 8.65 -24.33
N VAL A 31 -3.13 7.84 -23.39
CA VAL A 31 -4.40 7.10 -23.52
C VAL A 31 -5.55 7.91 -22.93
N THR A 32 -6.61 8.10 -23.72
CA THR A 32 -7.84 8.77 -23.24
C THR A 32 -8.52 7.89 -22.21
N THR A 33 -8.61 8.37 -20.97
CA THR A 33 -9.10 7.62 -19.83
C THR A 33 -10.19 8.42 -19.13
N THR A 34 -11.32 7.78 -18.84
CA THR A 34 -12.34 8.35 -17.96
C THR A 34 -11.96 8.02 -16.52
N VAL A 35 -11.65 9.04 -15.73
CA VAL A 35 -11.37 8.92 -14.30
C VAL A 35 -12.60 9.29 -13.48
N LYS A 36 -12.70 8.71 -12.29
CA LYS A 36 -13.71 9.01 -11.28
C LYS A 36 -13.07 9.92 -10.25
N VAL A 37 -13.54 11.15 -10.10
CA VAL A 37 -12.99 12.11 -9.14
C VAL A 37 -13.91 12.14 -7.92
N ALA A 38 -13.37 11.73 -6.78
CA ALA A 38 -14.02 11.91 -5.49
C ALA A 38 -13.85 13.36 -5.04
N HIS A 39 -14.94 13.99 -4.63
CA HIS A 39 -14.98 15.34 -4.10
C HIS A 39 -15.43 15.28 -2.66
N VAL A 40 -14.65 15.92 -1.77
CA VAL A 40 -15.07 16.20 -0.40
C VAL A 40 -15.05 17.71 -0.22
N ARG A 41 -16.15 18.27 0.29
CA ARG A 41 -16.27 19.70 0.56
C ARG A 41 -16.71 19.94 1.99
N LEU A 42 -15.94 20.69 2.76
CA LEU A 42 -16.38 21.19 4.06
C LEU A 42 -17.49 22.22 3.86
N CYS A 43 -18.62 22.05 4.56
CA CYS A 43 -19.77 22.92 4.37
C CYS A 43 -19.51 24.32 4.93
N HIS A 44 -18.82 24.47 6.05
CA HIS A 44 -18.60 25.79 6.66
C HIS A 44 -17.53 26.60 5.92
N SER A 45 -16.27 26.13 5.86
CA SER A 45 -15.19 26.89 5.20
C SER A 45 -15.23 26.88 3.67
N ARG A 46 -16.03 25.99 3.06
CA ARG A 46 -16.01 25.67 1.62
C ARG A 46 -14.72 25.01 1.14
N MET A 47 -13.82 24.62 2.05
CA MET A 47 -12.58 23.95 1.67
C MET A 47 -12.88 22.67 0.91
N MET A 48 -12.27 22.54 -0.26
CA MET A 48 -12.46 21.39 -1.12
C MET A 48 -11.24 20.47 -1.13
N PHE A 49 -11.52 19.21 -1.39
CA PHE A 49 -10.55 18.18 -1.70
C PHE A 49 -11.07 17.37 -2.88
N ALA A 50 -10.19 17.09 -3.84
CA ALA A 50 -10.50 16.29 -5.02
C ALA A 50 -9.43 15.23 -5.24
N ARG A 51 -9.84 13.98 -5.52
CA ARG A 51 -8.93 12.87 -5.81
C ARG A 51 -9.48 11.95 -6.88
N ALA A 52 -8.69 11.70 -7.91
CA ALA A 52 -9.01 10.85 -9.04
C ALA A 52 -8.68 9.37 -8.77
N TYR A 53 -9.57 8.51 -9.24
CA TYR A 53 -9.55 7.06 -9.17
C TYR A 53 -9.90 6.45 -10.54
N MET A 54 -9.49 5.21 -10.76
CA MET A 54 -9.88 4.47 -11.97
C MET A 54 -11.35 4.01 -11.91
N ARG A 55 -11.92 3.85 -10.72
CA ARG A 55 -13.27 3.32 -10.47
C ARG A 55 -13.86 3.92 -9.19
N GLU A 56 -15.16 3.69 -8.99
CA GLU A 56 -15.96 4.15 -7.86
C GLU A 56 -16.37 2.98 -6.94
N SER A 57 -15.47 2.02 -6.75
CA SER A 57 -15.69 0.86 -5.87
C SER A 57 -15.54 1.20 -4.38
N GLN A 58 -16.02 0.33 -3.51
CA GLN A 58 -16.10 0.58 -2.06
C GLN A 58 -14.74 0.95 -1.45
N GLU A 59 -13.68 0.22 -1.78
CA GLU A 59 -12.32 0.50 -1.31
C GLU A 59 -11.78 1.86 -1.77
N MET A 60 -12.27 2.40 -2.89
CA MET A 60 -11.93 3.75 -3.37
C MET A 60 -12.66 4.82 -2.56
N VAL A 61 -13.90 4.55 -2.16
CA VAL A 61 -14.65 5.42 -1.24
C VAL A 61 -13.90 5.51 0.09
N PHE A 62 -13.44 4.38 0.62
CA PHE A 62 -12.69 4.35 1.87
C PHE A 62 -11.36 5.12 1.78
N ASP A 63 -10.59 4.91 0.70
CA ASP A 63 -9.37 5.67 0.45
C ASP A 63 -9.66 7.18 0.27
N ALA A 64 -10.72 7.55 -0.44
CA ALA A 64 -11.05 8.96 -0.67
C ALA A 64 -11.32 9.72 0.64
N HIS A 65 -12.05 9.10 1.57
CA HIS A 65 -12.31 9.67 2.89
C HIS A 65 -11.03 9.74 3.72
N ASP A 66 -10.24 8.66 3.75
CA ASP A 66 -8.95 8.63 4.44
C ASP A 66 -8.05 9.79 3.97
N LYS A 67 -7.87 9.95 2.66
CA LYS A 67 -7.01 11.01 2.10
C LYS A 67 -7.58 12.41 2.30
N ALA A 68 -8.89 12.59 2.25
CA ALA A 68 -9.51 13.87 2.53
C ALA A 68 -9.35 14.27 4.00
N PHE A 69 -9.60 13.36 4.94
CA PHE A 69 -9.50 13.64 6.36
C PHE A 69 -8.05 13.82 6.81
N ASP A 70 -7.12 13.07 6.24
CA ASP A 70 -5.69 13.30 6.45
C ASP A 70 -5.27 14.70 5.95
N PHE A 71 -5.77 15.12 4.78
CA PHE A 71 -5.52 16.47 4.24
C PHE A 71 -6.09 17.57 5.13
N PHE A 72 -7.34 17.45 5.58
CA PHE A 72 -7.94 18.42 6.48
C PHE A 72 -7.35 18.38 7.90
N ARG A 73 -6.63 17.29 8.23
CA ARG A 73 -6.17 16.92 9.58
C ARG A 73 -7.34 16.75 10.56
N GLY A 74 -8.52 16.42 10.04
CA GLY A 74 -9.75 16.25 10.80
C GLY A 74 -10.94 15.94 9.91
N THR A 75 -12.09 15.75 10.54
CA THR A 75 -13.37 15.40 9.91
C THR A 75 -14.52 16.17 10.56
N CYS A 76 -15.66 16.26 9.88
CA CYS A 76 -16.87 16.84 10.45
C CYS A 76 -17.70 15.78 11.17
N THR A 77 -18.57 16.21 12.07
CA THR A 77 -19.48 15.30 12.79
C THR A 77 -20.52 14.64 11.89
N ARG A 78 -20.86 15.28 10.76
CA ARG A 78 -21.87 14.82 9.81
C ARG A 78 -21.30 14.72 8.39
N GLY A 79 -21.50 13.56 7.75
CA GLY A 79 -21.13 13.34 6.36
C GLY A 79 -22.39 13.25 5.50
N ILE A 80 -22.53 14.12 4.51
CA ILE A 80 -23.69 14.16 3.61
C ILE A 80 -23.34 13.43 2.32
N TYR A 81 -24.12 12.40 2.01
CA TYR A 81 -23.86 11.46 0.92
C TYR A 81 -25.03 11.39 -0.07
N ASP A 82 -24.70 11.18 -1.34
CA ASP A 82 -25.68 10.74 -2.32
C ASP A 82 -26.06 9.27 -2.11
N ASN A 83 -27.13 8.80 -2.74
CA ASN A 83 -27.61 7.42 -2.67
C ASN A 83 -26.73 6.45 -3.49
N MET A 84 -25.42 6.50 -3.26
CA MET A 84 -24.43 5.67 -3.93
C MET A 84 -24.54 4.22 -3.47
N LYS A 85 -24.70 3.30 -4.43
CA LYS A 85 -24.76 1.84 -4.19
C LYS A 85 -23.55 1.29 -3.44
N THR A 86 -22.42 1.99 -3.45
CA THR A 86 -21.20 1.59 -2.75
C THR A 86 -21.23 1.90 -1.25
N ALA A 87 -22.14 2.77 -0.80
CA ALA A 87 -22.41 3.02 0.62
C ALA A 87 -23.74 2.40 1.09
N VAL A 88 -24.67 2.07 0.18
CA VAL A 88 -26.04 1.62 0.51
C VAL A 88 -26.26 0.18 0.03
N GLU A 89 -26.52 -0.75 0.95
CA GLU A 89 -26.81 -2.17 0.66
C GLU A 89 -28.27 -2.39 0.23
N ALA A 90 -29.23 -1.61 0.76
CA ALA A 90 -30.64 -1.65 0.38
C ALA A 90 -31.33 -0.30 0.63
N VAL A 91 -32.23 0.10 -0.29
CA VAL A 91 -33.09 1.28 -0.15
C VAL A 91 -34.49 0.80 0.27
N PHE A 92 -34.88 1.07 1.51
CA PHE A 92 -36.26 0.87 1.97
C PHE A 92 -37.09 2.15 1.79
N ILE A 93 -38.42 2.01 1.80
CA ILE A 93 -39.37 3.13 1.67
C ILE A 93 -39.31 3.97 2.97
N GLY A 94 -38.64 5.13 2.94
CA GLY A 94 -38.54 6.06 4.09
C GLY A 94 -37.16 6.70 4.28
N LYS A 95 -36.90 7.27 5.48
CA LYS A 95 -35.59 7.83 5.91
C LYS A 95 -34.59 6.79 6.41
N GLU A 96 -35.01 5.54 6.61
CA GLU A 96 -34.14 4.46 7.06
C GLU A 96 -33.45 3.80 5.86
N ARG A 97 -32.12 3.93 5.78
CA ARG A 97 -31.28 3.29 4.77
C ARG A 97 -30.32 2.32 5.44
N LEU A 98 -30.16 1.13 4.85
CA LEU A 98 -29.20 0.15 5.33
C LEU A 98 -27.86 0.43 4.63
N TYR A 99 -27.03 1.19 5.32
CA TYR A 99 -25.66 1.43 4.87
C TYR A 99 -24.84 0.15 4.97
N ASN A 100 -23.90 -0.02 4.05
CA ASN A 100 -22.98 -1.14 4.08
C ASN A 100 -22.25 -1.20 5.42
N ARG A 101 -22.18 -2.39 6.02
CA ARG A 101 -21.58 -2.58 7.36
C ARG A 101 -20.15 -2.03 7.44
N ARG A 102 -19.33 -2.22 6.39
CA ARG A 102 -17.96 -1.71 6.32
C ARG A 102 -17.92 -0.19 6.22
N PHE A 103 -18.89 0.41 5.52
CA PHE A 103 -19.01 1.86 5.45
C PHE A 103 -19.40 2.45 6.81
N LEU A 104 -20.34 1.84 7.54
CA LEU A 104 -20.67 2.25 8.91
C LEU A 104 -19.48 2.10 9.87
N GLN A 105 -18.64 1.05 9.70
CA GLN A 105 -17.39 0.91 10.45
C GLN A 105 -16.41 2.05 10.16
N MET A 106 -16.26 2.45 8.90
CA MET A 106 -15.45 3.62 8.53
C MET A 106 -16.00 4.90 9.17
N CYS A 107 -17.31 5.14 9.08
CA CYS A 107 -17.95 6.29 9.69
C CYS A 107 -17.73 6.30 11.21
N SER A 108 -17.86 5.15 11.87
CA SER A 108 -17.61 5.02 13.32
C SER A 108 -16.15 5.28 13.68
N HIS A 109 -15.20 4.79 12.88
CA HIS A 109 -13.76 5.04 13.07
C HIS A 109 -13.41 6.53 13.00
N TYR A 110 -14.07 7.28 12.12
CA TYR A 110 -13.89 8.72 12.00
C TYR A 110 -14.88 9.56 12.81
N LEU A 111 -15.74 8.94 13.63
CA LEU A 111 -16.79 9.60 14.41
C LEU A 111 -17.74 10.48 13.56
N VAL A 112 -18.04 10.01 12.35
CA VAL A 112 -18.94 10.66 11.40
C VAL A 112 -20.33 10.01 11.48
N HIS A 113 -21.37 10.84 11.57
CA HIS A 113 -22.74 10.43 11.34
C HIS A 113 -23.09 10.56 9.84
N PRO A 114 -23.28 9.45 9.10
CA PRO A 114 -23.65 9.52 7.69
C PRO A 114 -25.12 9.90 7.54
N VAL A 115 -25.39 10.92 6.73
CA VAL A 115 -26.73 11.35 6.34
C VAL A 115 -26.83 11.26 4.83
N ALA A 116 -27.86 10.59 4.32
CA ALA A 116 -28.11 10.57 2.89
C ALA A 116 -29.11 11.66 2.49
N CYS A 117 -28.88 12.30 1.34
CA CYS A 117 -29.81 13.29 0.80
C CYS A 117 -31.18 12.66 0.54
N THR A 118 -32.24 13.41 0.79
CA THR A 118 -33.60 12.97 0.48
C THR A 118 -33.76 12.80 -1.04
N PRO A 119 -34.39 11.72 -1.56
CA PRO A 119 -34.58 11.56 -3.00
C PRO A 119 -35.29 12.78 -3.59
N ALA A 120 -34.81 13.28 -4.74
CA ALA A 120 -35.29 14.50 -5.40
C ALA A 120 -35.05 15.83 -4.66
N SER A 121 -34.17 15.87 -3.65
CA SER A 121 -33.80 17.08 -2.91
C SER A 121 -32.37 17.56 -3.23
N GLY A 122 -32.09 17.85 -4.50
CA GLY A 122 -30.76 18.31 -4.96
C GLY A 122 -30.25 19.58 -4.26
N TRP A 123 -31.14 20.41 -3.73
CA TRP A 123 -30.80 21.62 -2.98
C TRP A 123 -29.99 21.35 -1.70
N GLU A 124 -30.10 20.17 -1.08
CA GLU A 124 -29.31 19.78 0.09
C GLU A 124 -27.81 19.60 -0.26
N LYS A 125 -27.49 19.34 -1.53
CA LYS A 125 -26.14 19.03 -2.05
C LYS A 125 -25.58 20.11 -3.00
N GLY A 126 -26.26 21.25 -3.14
CA GLY A 126 -25.88 22.30 -4.10
C GLY A 126 -24.45 22.83 -3.93
N GLN A 127 -23.81 22.66 -2.77
CA GLN A 127 -22.43 23.10 -2.54
C GLN A 127 -21.42 22.20 -3.26
N VAL A 128 -21.48 20.88 -3.09
CA VAL A 128 -20.55 19.98 -3.80
C VAL A 128 -20.88 19.89 -5.29
N GLU A 129 -22.15 20.02 -5.71
CA GLU A 129 -22.51 20.08 -7.14
C GLU A 129 -21.89 21.30 -7.83
N ASN A 130 -21.97 22.48 -7.21
CA ASN A 130 -21.30 23.69 -7.70
C ASN A 130 -19.77 23.52 -7.72
N GLN A 131 -19.19 22.79 -6.76
CA GLN A 131 -17.77 22.46 -6.77
C GLN A 131 -17.42 21.55 -7.95
N VAL A 132 -18.21 20.51 -8.21
CA VAL A 132 -17.98 19.59 -9.33
C VAL A 132 -17.97 20.37 -10.65
N GLY A 133 -18.95 21.27 -10.84
CA GLY A 133 -18.97 22.19 -11.99
C GLY A 133 -17.71 23.04 -12.08
N LEU A 134 -17.31 23.67 -10.98
CA LEU A 134 -16.11 24.51 -10.93
C LEU A 134 -14.83 23.72 -11.24
N VAL A 135 -14.65 22.54 -10.66
CA VAL A 135 -13.49 21.69 -10.88
C VAL A 135 -13.44 21.23 -12.33
N ARG A 136 -14.58 20.83 -12.90
CA ARG A 136 -14.67 20.46 -14.32
C ARG A 136 -14.26 21.62 -15.24
N GLU A 137 -14.82 22.80 -15.02
CA GLU A 137 -14.56 23.97 -15.86
C GLU A 137 -13.16 24.54 -15.68
N ARG A 138 -12.64 24.60 -14.45
CA ARG A 138 -11.36 25.29 -14.17
C ARG A 138 -10.16 24.37 -14.15
N PHE A 139 -10.32 23.11 -13.75
CA PHE A 139 -9.20 22.20 -13.58
C PHE A 139 -9.09 21.24 -14.76
N PHE A 140 -10.20 20.73 -15.29
CA PHE A 140 -10.18 19.75 -16.38
C PHE A 140 -10.33 20.36 -17.78
N THR A 141 -10.40 21.71 -17.88
CA THR A 141 -10.43 22.43 -19.15
C THR A 141 -9.20 23.36 -19.28
N PRO A 142 -8.31 23.15 -20.27
CA PRO A 142 -8.33 22.10 -21.29
C PRO A 142 -8.00 20.71 -20.73
N ARG A 143 -8.25 19.66 -21.52
CA ARG A 143 -8.02 18.25 -21.14
C ARG A 143 -6.60 18.05 -20.61
N LEU A 144 -6.49 17.59 -19.37
CA LEU A 144 -5.22 17.33 -18.70
C LEU A 144 -4.47 16.14 -19.31
N ARG A 145 -3.15 16.26 -19.35
CA ARG A 145 -2.20 15.23 -19.80
C ARG A 145 -1.23 14.93 -18.67
N VAL A 146 -1.18 13.68 -18.22
CA VAL A 146 -0.37 13.22 -17.09
C VAL A 146 0.28 11.87 -17.42
N LYS A 147 1.36 11.52 -16.73
CA LYS A 147 2.06 10.23 -16.86
C LYS A 147 1.46 9.15 -15.97
N SER A 148 0.76 9.52 -14.89
CA SER A 148 0.12 8.57 -13.99
C SER A 148 -1.08 9.18 -13.25
N LEU A 149 -1.90 8.32 -12.66
CA LEU A 149 -2.99 8.75 -11.77
C LEU A 149 -2.45 9.44 -10.51
N GLU A 150 -1.26 9.05 -10.04
CA GLU A 150 -0.61 9.67 -8.89
C GLU A 150 -0.21 11.12 -9.20
N GLU A 151 0.37 11.37 -10.38
CA GLU A 151 0.70 12.74 -10.83
C GLU A 151 -0.56 13.62 -10.90
N LEU A 152 -1.66 13.08 -11.44
CA LEU A 152 -2.95 13.80 -11.46
C LEU A 152 -3.42 14.15 -10.04
N ASN A 153 -3.27 13.23 -9.09
CA ASN A 153 -3.71 13.44 -7.72
C ASN A 153 -2.86 14.46 -6.96
N VAL A 154 -1.54 14.49 -7.17
CA VAL A 154 -0.67 15.55 -6.65
C VAL A 154 -1.10 16.90 -7.21
N TRP A 155 -1.29 16.98 -8.52
CA TRP A 155 -1.70 18.21 -9.19
C TRP A 155 -3.08 18.72 -8.73
N LEU A 156 -4.06 17.82 -8.55
CA LEU A 156 -5.39 18.17 -8.05
C LEU A 156 -5.33 18.74 -6.64
N LEU A 157 -4.50 18.16 -5.77
CA LEU A 157 -4.33 18.65 -4.41
C LEU A 157 -3.76 20.08 -4.39
N ASP A 158 -2.71 20.32 -5.18
CA ASP A 158 -2.10 21.64 -5.32
C ASP A 158 -3.12 22.67 -5.84
N LYS A 159 -3.96 22.29 -6.80
CA LYS A 159 -5.03 23.16 -7.32
C LYS A 159 -6.11 23.46 -6.29
N CYS A 160 -6.51 22.50 -5.47
CA CYS A 160 -7.46 22.73 -4.39
C CYS A 160 -6.92 23.79 -3.41
N VAL A 161 -5.65 23.65 -2.99
CA VAL A 161 -4.99 24.61 -2.08
C VAL A 161 -4.84 25.98 -2.73
N ALA A 162 -4.33 26.04 -3.96
CA ALA A 162 -4.13 27.30 -4.68
C ALA A 162 -5.46 28.06 -4.89
N TYR A 163 -6.52 27.34 -5.24
CA TYR A 163 -7.85 27.92 -5.40
C TYR A 163 -8.36 28.49 -4.08
N ALA A 164 -8.27 27.73 -2.99
CA ALA A 164 -8.75 28.14 -1.68
C ALA A 164 -8.03 29.41 -1.15
N LYS A 165 -6.74 29.56 -1.46
CA LYS A 165 -5.95 30.75 -1.10
C LYS A 165 -6.29 31.99 -1.94
N ALA A 166 -6.68 31.80 -3.20
CA ALA A 166 -6.91 32.89 -4.14
C ALA A 166 -8.35 33.43 -4.13
N HIS A 167 -9.33 32.67 -3.65
CA HIS A 167 -10.75 33.03 -3.76
C HIS A 167 -11.37 33.33 -2.40
N SER A 168 -12.19 34.39 -2.37
CA SER A 168 -13.00 34.77 -1.21
C SER A 168 -14.08 33.73 -0.90
N HIS A 169 -14.44 33.62 0.37
CA HIS A 169 -15.58 32.83 0.82
C HIS A 169 -16.90 33.43 0.28
N PRO A 170 -17.83 32.63 -0.27
CA PRO A 170 -19.06 33.14 -0.90
C PRO A 170 -19.96 34.00 0.02
N GLU A 171 -20.02 33.66 1.30
CA GLU A 171 -20.85 34.38 2.30
C GLU A 171 -20.03 35.34 3.17
N GLN A 172 -18.70 35.17 3.21
CA GLN A 172 -17.78 35.96 4.04
C GLN A 172 -16.69 36.52 3.14
N THR A 173 -17.08 37.42 2.25
CA THR A 173 -16.25 37.87 1.12
C THR A 173 -14.94 38.56 1.52
N ALA A 174 -14.84 39.02 2.77
CA ALA A 174 -13.64 39.61 3.36
C ALA A 174 -12.52 38.59 3.66
N GLN A 175 -12.85 37.30 3.74
CA GLN A 175 -11.89 36.23 4.02
C GLN A 175 -11.80 35.27 2.85
N THR A 176 -10.62 34.67 2.65
CA THR A 176 -10.45 33.60 1.68
C THR A 176 -11.00 32.28 2.21
N ILE A 177 -11.31 31.35 1.31
CA ILE A 177 -11.68 29.97 1.68
C ILE A 177 -10.59 29.36 2.57
N TRP A 178 -9.31 29.64 2.28
CA TRP A 178 -8.19 29.17 3.09
C TRP A 178 -8.20 29.74 4.51
N GLN A 179 -8.45 31.04 4.69
CA GLN A 179 -8.52 31.65 6.02
C GLN A 179 -9.70 31.08 6.84
N MET A 180 -10.85 30.90 6.18
CA MET A 180 -12.01 30.25 6.79
C MET A 180 -11.70 28.80 7.21
N PHE A 181 -10.96 28.06 6.37
CA PHE A 181 -10.53 26.71 6.68
C PHE A 181 -9.57 26.68 7.87
N GLU A 182 -8.57 27.56 7.91
CA GLU A 182 -7.63 27.64 9.04
C GLU A 182 -8.35 27.92 10.36
N ALA A 183 -9.38 28.76 10.36
CA ALA A 183 -10.22 29.01 11.52
C ALA A 183 -11.10 27.80 11.91
N GLU A 184 -11.65 27.08 10.91
CA GLU A 184 -12.49 25.89 11.14
C GLU A 184 -11.71 24.69 11.69
N ARG A 185 -10.42 24.56 11.38
CA ARG A 185 -9.61 23.37 11.73
C ARG A 185 -9.65 22.99 13.21
N GLY A 186 -9.75 23.97 14.11
CA GLY A 186 -9.86 23.72 15.55
C GLY A 186 -11.18 23.07 15.99
N CYS A 187 -12.22 23.16 15.16
CA CYS A 187 -13.55 22.61 15.40
C CYS A 187 -13.77 21.23 14.75
N LEU A 188 -12.84 20.78 13.90
CA LEU A 188 -12.90 19.45 13.30
C LEU A 188 -12.60 18.36 14.34
N VAL A 189 -13.27 17.23 14.21
CA VAL A 189 -12.91 16.02 14.94
C VAL A 189 -11.53 15.58 14.46
N ARG A 190 -10.59 15.39 15.38
CA ARG A 190 -9.19 15.07 15.06
C ARG A 190 -9.10 13.76 14.26
N TYR A 191 -8.31 13.79 13.19
CA TYR A 191 -8.01 12.59 12.42
C TYR A 191 -7.18 11.60 13.26
N ALA A 192 -7.73 10.41 13.52
CA ALA A 192 -7.14 9.37 14.37
C ALA A 192 -6.14 8.47 13.64
N GLY A 193 -6.04 8.58 12.31
CA GLY A 193 -5.28 7.68 11.45
C GLY A 193 -6.15 6.88 10.50
N PRO A 194 -5.55 6.08 9.61
CA PRO A 194 -6.26 5.46 8.51
C PRO A 194 -7.18 4.34 8.97
N PHE A 195 -8.38 4.30 8.39
CA PHE A 195 -9.28 3.16 8.47
C PHE A 195 -8.78 2.03 7.55
N ASP A 196 -8.80 0.79 8.03
CA ASP A 196 -8.42 -0.39 7.23
C ASP A 196 -9.53 -0.74 6.20
N GLY A 197 -9.55 0.03 5.11
CA GLY A 197 -10.62 0.08 4.10
C GLY A 197 -10.43 -0.82 2.89
N PHE A 198 -10.32 -2.14 3.07
CA PHE A 198 -10.31 -3.12 1.97
C PHE A 198 -11.69 -3.69 1.61
N HIS A 199 -11.83 -4.14 0.37
CA HIS A 199 -12.88 -5.05 -0.08
C HIS A 199 -12.36 -6.50 -0.07
N CYS A 200 -13.08 -7.42 0.56
CA CYS A 200 -12.66 -8.81 0.73
C CYS A 200 -13.36 -9.73 -0.26
N VAL A 201 -12.59 -10.54 -1.00
CA VAL A 201 -13.14 -11.51 -1.96
C VAL A 201 -12.42 -12.86 -1.81
N PRO A 202 -13.15 -13.97 -1.64
CA PRO A 202 -12.54 -15.30 -1.65
C PRO A 202 -12.08 -15.66 -3.06
N ALA A 203 -10.93 -16.32 -3.18
CA ALA A 203 -10.40 -16.75 -4.47
C ALA A 203 -9.66 -18.09 -4.38
N SER A 204 -9.65 -18.82 -5.50
CA SER A 204 -8.91 -20.07 -5.63
C SER A 204 -7.50 -19.84 -6.17
N VAL A 205 -6.50 -20.51 -5.59
CA VAL A 205 -5.12 -20.51 -6.09
C VAL A 205 -4.95 -21.57 -7.16
N SER A 206 -4.45 -21.18 -8.34
CA SER A 206 -4.15 -22.12 -9.43
C SER A 206 -2.88 -22.93 -9.14
N LYS A 207 -2.69 -24.04 -9.89
CA LYS A 207 -1.46 -24.85 -9.84
C LYS A 207 -0.19 -24.09 -10.28
N THR A 208 -0.35 -22.95 -10.95
CA THR A 208 0.74 -22.05 -11.36
C THR A 208 1.03 -20.97 -10.31
N CYS A 209 0.53 -21.14 -9.08
CA CYS A 209 0.68 -20.20 -7.97
C CYS A 209 0.12 -18.82 -8.31
N THR A 210 -1.05 -18.74 -8.95
CA THR A 210 -1.70 -17.45 -9.26
C THR A 210 -3.15 -17.42 -8.81
N VAL A 211 -3.62 -16.23 -8.45
CA VAL A 211 -5.01 -15.92 -8.09
C VAL A 211 -5.56 -14.92 -9.09
N ARG A 212 -6.83 -15.10 -9.49
CA ARG A 212 -7.52 -14.15 -10.37
C ARG A 212 -8.27 -13.12 -9.53
N PHE A 213 -8.02 -11.84 -9.79
CA PHE A 213 -8.74 -10.73 -9.21
C PHE A 213 -8.87 -9.60 -10.24
N ASP A 214 -10.06 -9.01 -10.36
CA ASP A 214 -10.32 -7.86 -11.24
C ASP A 214 -9.84 -8.06 -12.70
N ASN A 215 -10.08 -9.25 -13.27
CA ASN A 215 -9.63 -9.66 -14.61
C ASN A 215 -8.11 -9.77 -14.83
N ASN A 216 -7.33 -9.69 -13.76
CA ASN A 216 -5.88 -9.87 -13.78
C ASN A 216 -5.50 -11.09 -12.92
N LYS A 217 -4.28 -11.59 -13.12
CA LYS A 217 -3.69 -12.68 -12.34
C LYS A 217 -2.55 -12.13 -11.50
N TYR A 218 -2.49 -12.56 -10.26
CA TYR A 218 -1.44 -12.18 -9.32
C TYR A 218 -0.82 -13.44 -8.74
N SER A 219 0.49 -13.53 -8.78
CA SER A 219 1.20 -14.66 -8.17
C SER A 219 1.04 -14.68 -6.65
N VAL A 220 1.13 -15.86 -6.04
CA VAL A 220 1.13 -16.05 -4.59
C VAL A 220 2.22 -17.03 -4.19
N LEU A 221 2.69 -16.97 -2.95
CA LEU A 221 3.61 -17.97 -2.41
C LEU A 221 3.09 -19.38 -2.73
N SER A 222 3.98 -20.22 -3.24
CA SER A 222 3.64 -21.59 -3.65
C SER A 222 3.10 -22.48 -2.52
N THR A 223 3.31 -22.12 -1.27
CA THR A 223 2.70 -22.76 -0.09
C THR A 223 1.18 -22.56 -0.03
N ALA A 224 0.64 -21.56 -0.73
CA ALA A 224 -0.78 -21.27 -0.76
C ALA A 224 -1.58 -22.17 -1.73
N VAL A 225 -0.91 -22.91 -2.62
CA VAL A 225 -1.57 -23.78 -3.60
C VAL A 225 -2.35 -24.89 -2.90
N GLY A 226 -3.60 -25.12 -3.33
CA GLY A 226 -4.45 -26.22 -2.88
C GLY A 226 -5.51 -25.85 -1.85
N ARG A 227 -5.49 -24.63 -1.31
CA ARG A 227 -6.53 -24.11 -0.41
C ARG A 227 -7.01 -22.73 -0.89
N PRO A 228 -8.25 -22.32 -0.57
CA PRO A 228 -8.73 -20.97 -0.90
C PRO A 228 -7.91 -19.89 -0.16
N VAL A 229 -7.97 -18.67 -0.69
CA VAL A 229 -7.36 -17.48 -0.10
C VAL A 229 -8.37 -16.33 -0.09
N GLU A 230 -8.10 -15.33 0.72
CA GLU A 230 -8.85 -14.08 0.76
C GLU A 230 -8.04 -12.96 0.11
N VAL A 231 -8.62 -12.30 -0.88
CA VAL A 231 -8.03 -11.11 -1.50
C VAL A 231 -8.60 -9.88 -0.80
N HIS A 232 -7.74 -9.18 -0.07
CA HIS A 232 -8.02 -7.87 0.52
C HIS A 232 -7.60 -6.81 -0.49
N ALA A 233 -8.57 -6.28 -1.23
CA ALA A 233 -8.35 -5.27 -2.25
C ALA A 233 -8.45 -3.86 -1.66
N TYR A 234 -7.36 -3.10 -1.76
CA TYR A 234 -7.29 -1.68 -1.42
C TYR A 234 -7.35 -0.84 -2.71
N ALA A 235 -7.29 0.49 -2.55
CA ALA A 235 -7.33 1.42 -3.67
C ALA A 235 -6.16 1.27 -4.64
N ASN A 236 -4.94 1.02 -4.15
CA ASN A 236 -3.73 0.93 -4.99
C ASN A 236 -3.05 -0.46 -4.96
N ARG A 237 -3.39 -1.30 -3.98
CA ARG A 237 -2.73 -2.60 -3.77
C ARG A 237 -3.73 -3.70 -3.45
N ILE A 238 -3.28 -4.94 -3.55
CA ILE A 238 -3.99 -6.10 -3.04
C ILE A 238 -3.09 -6.85 -2.06
N VAL A 239 -3.68 -7.37 -0.99
CA VAL A 239 -3.02 -8.27 -0.05
C VAL A 239 -3.77 -9.59 -0.09
N ILE A 240 -3.06 -10.68 -0.33
CA ILE A 240 -3.67 -12.01 -0.42
C ILE A 240 -3.31 -12.76 0.85
N LYS A 241 -4.32 -13.26 1.56
CA LYS A 241 -4.16 -13.96 2.83
C LYS A 241 -4.65 -15.40 2.75
N GLN A 242 -3.98 -16.29 3.45
CA GLN A 242 -4.43 -17.66 3.70
C GLN A 242 -4.37 -17.92 5.20
N ASP A 243 -5.51 -18.28 5.81
CA ASP A 243 -5.61 -18.52 7.25
C ASP A 243 -5.05 -17.36 8.10
N GLY A 244 -5.29 -16.13 7.66
CA GLY A 244 -4.80 -14.91 8.32
C GLY A 244 -3.35 -14.52 8.00
N VAL A 245 -2.56 -15.40 7.38
CA VAL A 245 -1.16 -15.13 6.99
C VAL A 245 -1.11 -14.52 5.60
N THR A 246 -0.36 -13.42 5.43
CA THR A 246 -0.13 -12.81 4.11
C THR A 246 0.74 -13.73 3.25
N VAL A 247 0.19 -14.16 2.12
CA VAL A 247 0.88 -15.03 1.14
C VAL A 247 1.30 -14.29 -0.13
N ALA A 248 0.82 -13.06 -0.33
CA ALA A 248 1.27 -12.16 -1.38
C ALA A 248 0.83 -10.73 -1.11
N GLU A 249 1.60 -9.77 -1.63
CA GLU A 249 1.19 -8.37 -1.75
C GLU A 249 1.58 -7.86 -3.15
N HIS A 250 0.67 -7.17 -3.83
CA HIS A 250 0.91 -6.64 -5.17
C HIS A 250 0.35 -5.23 -5.33
N GLN A 251 1.02 -4.43 -6.15
CA GLN A 251 0.38 -3.25 -6.75
C GLN A 251 -0.80 -3.71 -7.61
N ARG A 252 -1.94 -3.03 -7.50
CA ARG A 252 -3.15 -3.39 -8.22
C ARG A 252 -3.06 -2.93 -9.69
N SER A 253 -3.32 -3.86 -10.61
CA SER A 253 -3.58 -3.53 -12.02
C SER A 253 -5.08 -3.30 -12.25
N PHE A 254 -5.40 -2.19 -12.92
CA PHE A 254 -6.73 -1.83 -13.40
C PHE A 254 -6.97 -2.18 -14.87
N GLY A 255 -5.93 -2.70 -15.55
CA GLY A 255 -6.01 -3.24 -16.91
C GLY A 255 -6.80 -4.54 -16.97
N ARG A 256 -6.69 -5.26 -18.08
CA ARG A 256 -7.35 -6.55 -18.29
C ARG A 256 -6.39 -7.56 -18.89
N GLY A 257 -6.35 -8.75 -18.31
CA GLY A 257 -5.55 -9.86 -18.82
C GLY A 257 -4.09 -9.85 -18.38
N ASP A 258 -3.70 -8.90 -17.54
CA ASP A 258 -2.32 -8.84 -17.03
C ASP A 258 -2.05 -10.01 -16.09
N THR A 259 -0.79 -10.46 -16.08
CA THR A 259 -0.30 -11.41 -15.08
C THR A 259 0.90 -10.82 -14.37
N VAL A 260 0.71 -10.48 -13.09
CA VAL A 260 1.73 -9.87 -12.24
C VAL A 260 2.42 -10.96 -11.45
N TYR A 261 3.69 -11.18 -11.77
CA TYR A 261 4.54 -12.14 -11.07
C TYR A 261 5.43 -11.42 -10.06
N ASP A 262 5.52 -11.99 -8.87
CA ASP A 262 6.64 -11.81 -7.97
C ASP A 262 7.47 -13.10 -8.04
N PRO A 263 8.71 -13.05 -8.57
CA PRO A 263 9.60 -14.20 -8.66
C PRO A 263 9.86 -14.89 -7.32
N TRP A 264 9.83 -14.14 -6.20
CA TRP A 264 10.09 -14.67 -4.86
C TRP A 264 9.04 -15.70 -4.43
N HIS A 265 7.81 -15.58 -4.94
CA HIS A 265 6.74 -16.54 -4.68
C HIS A 265 7.05 -17.98 -5.13
N TYR A 266 7.97 -18.11 -6.09
CA TYR A 266 8.32 -19.36 -6.75
C TYR A 266 9.62 -20.00 -6.23
N ILE A 267 10.36 -19.34 -5.33
CA ILE A 267 11.61 -19.91 -4.78
C ILE A 267 11.42 -21.30 -4.14
N PRO A 268 10.37 -21.56 -3.34
CA PRO A 268 10.16 -22.90 -2.79
C PRO A 268 9.86 -23.95 -3.88
N VAL A 269 9.30 -23.54 -5.03
CA VAL A 269 9.11 -24.42 -6.20
C VAL A 269 10.45 -24.71 -6.86
N LEU A 270 11.29 -23.68 -7.03
CA LEU A 270 12.62 -23.83 -7.62
C LEU A 270 13.50 -24.78 -6.81
N ALA A 271 13.41 -24.79 -5.48
CA ALA A 271 14.15 -25.71 -4.63
C ALA A 271 13.89 -27.19 -4.99
N ARG A 272 12.69 -27.50 -5.50
CA ARG A 272 12.30 -28.84 -5.97
C ARG A 272 12.51 -29.02 -7.49
N LYS A 273 12.42 -27.93 -8.25
CA LYS A 273 12.46 -27.92 -9.72
C LYS A 273 13.38 -26.80 -10.23
N PRO A 274 14.72 -26.92 -10.06
CA PRO A 274 15.65 -25.83 -10.34
C PRO A 274 15.67 -25.42 -11.81
N GLY A 275 15.47 -26.36 -12.74
CA GLY A 275 15.43 -26.08 -14.18
C GLY A 275 14.30 -25.12 -14.62
N ALA A 276 13.27 -24.92 -13.78
CA ALA A 276 12.23 -23.93 -14.07
C ALA A 276 12.75 -22.48 -14.06
N LEU A 277 13.93 -22.23 -13.47
CA LEU A 277 14.58 -20.91 -13.47
C LEU A 277 14.90 -20.42 -14.90
N ARG A 278 15.18 -21.32 -15.84
CA ARG A 278 15.58 -20.96 -17.22
C ARG A 278 14.44 -20.36 -18.05
N ASN A 279 13.26 -20.98 -17.97
CA ASN A 279 12.14 -20.71 -18.88
C ASN A 279 10.85 -20.33 -18.17
N GLY A 280 10.84 -20.27 -16.83
CA GLY A 280 9.67 -19.88 -16.06
C GLY A 280 9.26 -18.44 -16.36
N ALA A 281 7.98 -18.23 -16.68
CA ALA A 281 7.42 -16.91 -16.95
C ALA A 281 7.74 -15.86 -15.85
N PRO A 282 7.70 -16.20 -14.54
CA PRO A 282 8.09 -15.25 -13.49
C PRO A 282 9.52 -14.72 -13.63
N PHE A 283 10.44 -15.49 -14.21
CA PHE A 283 11.89 -15.19 -14.17
C PHE A 283 12.42 -14.48 -15.42
N ARG A 284 11.59 -14.31 -16.46
CA ARG A 284 12.03 -13.77 -17.77
C ARG A 284 12.59 -12.35 -17.69
N GLU A 285 11.90 -11.47 -16.97
CA GLU A 285 12.27 -10.06 -16.79
C GLU A 285 12.71 -9.79 -15.35
N TRP A 286 13.16 -10.83 -14.64
CA TRP A 286 13.54 -10.70 -13.25
C TRP A 286 14.85 -9.92 -13.11
N VAL A 287 14.71 -8.70 -12.58
CA VAL A 287 15.81 -7.82 -12.22
C VAL A 287 16.33 -8.23 -10.85
N LEU A 288 17.55 -8.79 -10.83
CA LEU A 288 18.30 -9.09 -9.61
C LEU A 288 19.33 -8.00 -9.34
N PRO A 289 19.75 -7.84 -8.08
CA PRO A 289 20.89 -6.98 -7.75
C PRO A 289 22.14 -7.37 -8.52
N ALA A 290 23.03 -6.40 -8.77
CA ALA A 290 24.06 -6.51 -9.81
C ALA A 290 25.03 -7.67 -9.57
N ALA A 291 25.45 -7.88 -8.32
CA ALA A 291 26.35 -8.99 -7.98
C ALA A 291 25.67 -10.34 -8.15
N MET A 292 24.41 -10.48 -7.71
CA MET A 292 23.63 -11.71 -7.89
C MET A 292 23.40 -12.02 -9.37
N GLU A 293 23.17 -10.99 -10.21
CA GLU A 293 23.01 -11.16 -11.65
C GLU A 293 24.31 -11.64 -12.32
N ARG A 294 25.46 -11.12 -11.89
CA ARG A 294 26.77 -11.58 -12.36
C ARG A 294 27.04 -13.03 -11.97
N VAL A 295 26.69 -13.42 -10.73
CA VAL A 295 26.74 -14.82 -10.29
C VAL A 295 25.81 -15.69 -11.13
N ARG A 296 24.55 -15.28 -11.34
CA ARG A 296 23.58 -15.99 -12.20
C ARG A 296 24.15 -16.22 -13.60
N LYS A 297 24.77 -15.22 -14.21
CA LYS A 297 25.39 -15.32 -15.54
C LYS A 297 26.58 -16.28 -15.56
N ARG A 298 27.45 -16.27 -14.56
CA ARG A 298 28.59 -17.21 -14.46
C ARG A 298 28.10 -18.65 -14.23
N LEU A 299 27.06 -18.84 -13.44
CA LEU A 299 26.50 -20.16 -13.17
C LEU A 299 25.79 -20.77 -14.39
N LYS A 300 25.35 -20.00 -15.40
CA LYS A 300 24.72 -20.56 -16.60
C LYS A 300 25.59 -21.54 -17.38
N SER A 301 26.92 -21.41 -17.31
CA SER A 301 27.86 -22.32 -18.00
C SER A 301 28.23 -23.55 -17.17
N VAL A 302 27.73 -23.67 -15.94
CA VAL A 302 28.00 -24.78 -15.02
C VAL A 302 26.83 -25.76 -15.06
N ASP A 303 27.13 -27.06 -15.11
CA ASP A 303 26.11 -28.13 -15.25
C ASP A 303 25.04 -28.09 -14.14
N ASP A 304 25.45 -27.84 -12.89
CA ASP A 304 24.55 -27.70 -11.73
C ASP A 304 24.22 -26.24 -11.37
N GLY A 305 24.50 -25.29 -12.27
CA GLY A 305 24.43 -23.86 -12.01
C GLY A 305 23.06 -23.35 -11.59
N ASP A 306 21.97 -23.89 -12.14
CA ASP A 306 20.62 -23.54 -11.70
C ASP A 306 20.38 -23.94 -10.24
N ARG A 307 20.86 -25.13 -9.85
CA ARG A 307 20.71 -25.63 -8.47
C ARG A 307 21.50 -24.76 -7.50
N GLN A 308 22.71 -24.37 -7.87
CA GLN A 308 23.52 -23.44 -7.09
C GLN A 308 22.83 -22.09 -6.95
N MET A 309 22.32 -21.52 -8.06
CA MET A 309 21.61 -20.25 -8.04
C MET A 309 20.36 -20.30 -7.16
N VAL A 310 19.57 -21.37 -7.26
CA VAL A 310 18.39 -21.59 -6.42
C VAL A 310 18.75 -21.69 -4.94
N THR A 311 19.88 -22.32 -4.61
CA THR A 311 20.37 -22.42 -3.23
C THR A 311 20.75 -21.02 -2.68
N ILE A 312 21.42 -20.19 -3.49
CA ILE A 312 21.75 -18.80 -3.14
C ILE A 312 20.47 -17.98 -2.92
N LEU A 313 19.51 -18.07 -3.85
CA LEU A 313 18.21 -17.39 -3.75
C LEU A 313 17.42 -17.83 -2.50
N GLY A 314 17.56 -19.11 -2.12
CA GLY A 314 16.94 -19.66 -0.91
C GLY A 314 17.48 -19.08 0.40
N CYS A 315 18.63 -18.39 0.40
CA CYS A 315 19.17 -17.72 1.58
C CYS A 315 18.50 -16.36 1.85
N VAL A 316 17.94 -15.72 0.82
CA VAL A 316 17.36 -14.36 0.91
C VAL A 316 16.26 -14.22 1.97
N PRO A 317 15.32 -15.16 2.15
CA PRO A 317 14.32 -15.05 3.21
C PRO A 317 14.89 -15.02 4.63
N ALA A 318 16.08 -15.60 4.87
CA ALA A 318 16.71 -15.66 6.19
C ALA A 318 17.73 -14.53 6.40
N ASP A 319 18.54 -14.23 5.39
CA ASP A 319 19.64 -13.26 5.49
C ASP A 319 19.29 -11.85 5.00
N GLY A 320 18.22 -11.73 4.20
CA GLY A 320 17.87 -10.50 3.49
C GLY A 320 18.64 -10.34 2.18
N LEU A 321 18.04 -9.60 1.24
CA LEU A 321 18.55 -9.45 -0.12
C LEU A 321 19.92 -8.75 -0.15
N ALA A 322 20.13 -7.73 0.68
CA ALA A 322 21.36 -6.95 0.72
C ALA A 322 22.56 -7.78 1.22
N ALA A 323 22.37 -8.63 2.24
CA ALA A 323 23.44 -9.49 2.75
C ALA A 323 23.84 -10.55 1.70
N VAL A 324 22.86 -11.16 1.02
CA VAL A 324 23.13 -12.11 -0.07
C VAL A 324 23.83 -11.44 -1.24
N GLU A 325 23.44 -10.21 -1.61
CA GLU A 325 24.15 -9.45 -2.64
C GLU A 325 25.60 -9.16 -2.23
N ALA A 326 25.85 -8.70 -1.01
CA ALA A 326 27.20 -8.43 -0.51
C ALA A 326 28.07 -9.69 -0.53
N ALA A 327 27.53 -10.84 -0.10
CA ALA A 327 28.23 -12.11 -0.16
C ALA A 327 28.51 -12.56 -1.61
N CYS A 328 27.59 -12.32 -2.55
CA CYS A 328 27.83 -12.54 -3.98
C CYS A 328 28.95 -11.63 -4.51
N GLN A 329 28.98 -10.37 -4.09
CA GLN A 329 29.99 -9.41 -4.51
C GLN A 329 31.39 -9.81 -4.01
N GLU A 330 31.52 -10.15 -2.74
CA GLU A 330 32.76 -10.65 -2.15
C GLU A 330 33.25 -11.93 -2.85
N ALA A 331 32.36 -12.89 -3.10
CA ALA A 331 32.71 -14.10 -3.85
C ALA A 331 33.26 -13.77 -5.25
N LEU A 332 32.61 -12.84 -5.96
CA LEU A 332 33.03 -12.41 -7.30
C LEU A 332 34.39 -11.71 -7.30
N GLU A 333 34.71 -10.93 -6.26
CA GLU A 333 36.02 -10.27 -6.06
C GLU A 333 37.13 -11.30 -5.85
N HIS A 334 36.84 -12.39 -5.13
CA HIS A 334 37.73 -13.54 -5.01
C HIS A 334 37.75 -14.45 -6.25
N GLY A 335 37.01 -14.11 -7.31
CA GLY A 335 36.97 -14.88 -8.56
C GLY A 335 36.14 -16.15 -8.49
N VAL A 336 35.40 -16.40 -7.42
CA VAL A 336 34.58 -17.61 -7.22
C VAL A 336 33.09 -17.29 -7.31
N CYS A 337 32.26 -18.26 -7.71
CA CYS A 337 30.81 -18.03 -7.85
C CYS A 337 29.95 -19.24 -7.43
N SER A 338 30.48 -20.11 -6.55
CA SER A 338 29.75 -21.29 -6.10
C SER A 338 28.80 -20.97 -4.94
N ALA A 339 27.69 -21.69 -4.85
CA ALA A 339 26.74 -21.54 -3.74
C ALA A 339 27.41 -21.77 -2.37
N SER A 340 28.28 -22.79 -2.27
CA SER A 340 29.00 -23.10 -1.03
C SER A 340 29.85 -21.95 -0.49
N VAL A 341 30.53 -21.19 -1.37
CA VAL A 341 31.35 -20.05 -0.97
C VAL A 341 30.48 -18.89 -0.50
N ILE A 342 29.41 -18.58 -1.24
CA ILE A 342 28.49 -17.50 -0.88
C ILE A 342 27.80 -17.79 0.47
N ILE A 343 27.37 -19.03 0.69
CA ILE A 343 26.78 -19.45 1.96
C ILE A 343 27.81 -19.38 3.10
N ASN A 344 29.08 -19.71 2.83
CA ASN A 344 30.14 -19.59 3.83
C ASN A 344 30.39 -18.12 4.21
N ILE A 345 30.44 -17.21 3.23
CA ILE A 345 30.56 -15.77 3.47
C ILE A 345 29.38 -15.26 4.31
N LEU A 346 28.15 -15.66 3.95
CA LEU A 346 26.95 -15.35 4.73
C LEU A 346 27.05 -15.87 6.15
N ALA A 347 27.49 -17.11 6.36
CA ALA A 347 27.65 -17.69 7.68
C ALA A 347 28.64 -16.90 8.53
N ARG A 348 29.80 -16.49 7.98
CA ARG A 348 30.78 -15.64 8.69
C ARG A 348 30.21 -14.28 9.07
N SER A 349 29.34 -13.71 8.26
CA SER A 349 28.70 -12.43 8.57
C SER A 349 27.72 -12.51 9.75
N ARG A 350 27.21 -13.72 10.05
CA ARG A 350 26.36 -13.99 11.22
C ARG A 350 27.17 -14.22 12.49
N ASP A 351 28.45 -14.60 12.36
CA ASP A 351 29.30 -14.81 13.51
C ASP A 351 29.46 -13.48 14.26
N PRO A 352 29.26 -13.47 15.59
CA PRO A 352 29.49 -12.28 16.38
C PRO A 352 30.94 -11.81 16.16
N ALA A 353 31.13 -10.49 16.13
CA ALA A 353 32.46 -9.91 16.04
C ALA A 353 33.38 -10.60 17.08
N PRO A 354 34.61 -11.00 16.68
CA PRO A 354 35.51 -11.67 17.60
C PRO A 354 35.61 -10.84 18.88
N ALA A 355 35.46 -11.52 20.03
CA ALA A 355 35.49 -10.86 21.32
C ALA A 355 36.71 -9.95 21.39
N VAL A 356 36.50 -8.69 21.81
CA VAL A 356 37.58 -7.70 21.92
C VAL A 356 38.73 -8.36 22.66
N THR A 357 39.91 -8.40 22.03
CA THR A 357 41.12 -8.90 22.66
C THR A 357 41.34 -8.10 23.93
N LEU A 358 41.03 -8.70 25.08
CA LEU A 358 41.25 -8.06 26.37
C LEU A 358 42.76 -7.88 26.53
N GLN A 359 43.22 -6.64 26.65
CA GLN A 359 44.55 -6.38 27.16
C GLN A 359 44.54 -6.73 28.65
N ILE A 360 44.97 -7.95 28.96
CA ILE A 360 45.05 -8.44 30.34
C ILE A 360 46.18 -7.65 31.03
N PRO A 361 45.88 -6.88 32.09
CA PRO A 361 46.91 -6.16 32.85
C PRO A 361 47.95 -7.14 33.40
N ASP A 362 49.24 -6.74 33.43
CA ASP A 362 50.32 -7.59 33.94
C ASP A 362 50.08 -8.11 35.38
N ALA A 363 49.28 -7.39 36.18
CA ALA A 363 48.87 -7.80 37.52
C ALA A 363 48.00 -9.08 37.55
N LEU A 364 47.36 -9.46 36.45
CA LEU A 364 46.59 -10.71 36.30
C LEU A 364 47.41 -11.84 35.68
N ARG A 365 48.70 -11.60 35.40
CA ARG A 365 49.61 -12.64 34.94
C ARG A 365 49.92 -13.56 36.12
N LEU A 366 49.61 -14.85 35.98
CA LEU A 366 49.79 -15.82 37.05
C LEU A 366 51.26 -15.86 37.46
N ALA A 367 51.55 -15.57 38.74
CA ALA A 367 52.90 -15.68 39.30
C ALA A 367 53.40 -17.13 39.28
N HIS A 368 52.47 -18.09 39.30
CA HIS A 368 52.74 -19.51 39.13
C HIS A 368 51.84 -20.05 38.03
N GLU A 369 52.41 -20.31 36.86
CA GLU A 369 51.68 -20.97 35.80
C GLU A 369 51.34 -22.40 36.23
N PRO A 370 50.09 -22.85 36.06
CA PRO A 370 49.71 -24.22 36.37
C PRO A 370 50.50 -25.16 35.46
N VAL A 371 51.38 -25.96 36.05
CA VAL A 371 52.06 -27.03 35.32
C VAL A 371 51.04 -28.12 35.04
N ALA A 372 50.82 -28.42 33.77
CA ALA A 372 50.00 -29.55 33.35
C ALA A 372 50.74 -30.86 33.70
N ASP A 373 50.57 -31.34 34.94
CA ASP A 373 51.06 -32.63 35.41
C ASP A 373 49.93 -33.65 35.43
N CYS A 374 49.73 -34.33 34.31
CA CYS A 374 48.74 -35.40 34.17
C CYS A 374 49.02 -36.60 35.11
N ALA A 375 50.25 -36.78 35.60
CA ALA A 375 50.60 -37.88 36.51
C ALA A 375 50.04 -37.69 37.94
N ARG A 376 49.47 -36.52 38.26
CA ARG A 376 48.68 -36.32 39.50
C ARG A 376 47.44 -37.21 39.53
N TYR A 377 46.78 -37.43 38.38
CA TYR A 377 45.63 -38.32 38.30
C TYR A 377 46.03 -39.79 38.48
N ASP A 378 47.20 -40.19 37.95
CA ASP A 378 47.72 -41.55 38.09
C ASP A 378 48.07 -41.90 39.53
N ARG A 379 48.51 -40.92 40.33
CA ARG A 379 48.78 -41.08 41.77
C ARG A 379 47.49 -41.30 42.57
N LEU A 380 46.41 -40.60 42.23
CA LEU A 380 45.09 -40.81 42.85
C LEU A 380 44.51 -42.19 42.51
N ARG A 381 44.78 -42.69 41.30
CA ARG A 381 44.34 -44.02 40.85
C ARG A 381 45.06 -45.20 41.53
N ARG A 382 46.28 -45.00 42.07
CA ARG A 382 47.03 -46.04 42.81
C ARG A 382 46.69 -46.10 44.30
N ALA A 383 45.98 -45.11 44.82
CA ALA A 383 45.52 -45.05 46.21
C ALA A 383 44.09 -45.60 46.40
N SER A 384 43.51 -46.21 45.34
CA SER A 384 42.21 -46.90 45.35
C SER A 384 42.39 -48.40 45.39
#